data_AF-A0A3C0DNX7-F1
#
_entry.id   AF-A0A3C0DNX7-F1
#
_cell.length_a   1.000
_cell.length_b   1.000
_cell.length_c   1.000
_cell.angle_alpha   90.00
_cell.angle_beta   90.00
_cell.angle_gamma   90.00
#
_symmetry.space_group_name_H-M   'P 1'
#
loop_
_entity.id
_entity.type
_entity.pdbx_description
1 polymer ?
#
loop_
_entity_poly.entity_id
_entity_poly.type
_entity_poly.pdbx_seq_one_letter_code
_entity_poly.pdbx_strand_id
1 'polypeptide(L)'
;QISNPVIISADAGGVKKAEKLATRLDLPIGVMYKRRTAHNVAEMTTFIGDVKDKTPIIIEDIIDTGGSLMQVSRALLDRGARPEIHVLATH
;
A
#
# COMPACT_ATOMS: atom_id res chain seq x y z
N GLN A 1 -0.27 -19.81 3.44
CA GLN A 1 0.84 -18.97 2.92
C GLN A 1 0.27 -17.93 1.96
N ILE A 2 0.84 -16.72 1.92
CA ILE A 2 0.39 -15.65 1.01
C ILE A 2 0.95 -15.93 -0.38
N SER A 3 0.11 -15.89 -1.41
CA SER A 3 0.48 -16.27 -2.78
C SER A 3 0.78 -15.03 -3.63
N ASN A 4 1.96 -14.99 -4.28
CA ASN A 4 2.47 -13.87 -5.07
C ASN A 4 2.40 -12.49 -4.35
N PRO A 5 3.01 -12.35 -3.15
CA PRO A 5 2.89 -11.14 -2.36
C PRO A 5 3.68 -9.94 -2.94
N VAL A 6 3.21 -8.74 -2.63
CA VAL A 6 3.90 -7.47 -2.91
C VAL A 6 3.73 -6.52 -1.72
N ILE A 7 4.84 -5.92 -1.27
CA ILE A 7 4.80 -4.96 -0.16
C ILE A 7 4.38 -3.60 -0.70
N ILE A 8 3.35 -3.00 -0.10
CA ILE A 8 2.82 -1.70 -0.51
C ILE A 8 3.08 -0.67 0.59
N SER A 9 3.72 0.43 0.22
CA SER A 9 3.74 1.63 1.05
C SER A 9 2.52 2.49 0.72
N ALA A 10 1.67 2.76 1.71
CA ALA A 10 0.44 3.52 1.54
C ALA A 10 0.66 5.02 1.28
N ASP A 11 1.85 5.54 1.59
CA ASP A 11 2.31 6.87 1.19
C ASP A 11 3.84 6.99 1.12
N ALA A 12 4.32 8.14 0.68
CA ALA A 12 5.76 8.41 0.57
C ALA A 12 6.52 8.36 1.91
N GLY A 13 5.86 8.63 3.04
CA GLY A 13 6.47 8.61 4.37
C GLY A 13 6.80 7.19 4.84
N GLY A 14 5.97 6.20 4.47
CA GLY A 14 6.16 4.80 4.81
C GLY A 14 7.20 4.05 3.97
N VAL A 15 7.75 4.66 2.90
CA VAL A 15 8.53 3.93 1.88
C VAL A 15 9.74 3.23 2.46
N LYS A 16 10.53 3.90 3.31
CA LYS A 16 11.71 3.29 3.94
C LYS A 16 11.36 2.07 4.79
N LYS A 17 10.17 2.04 5.40
CA LYS A 17 9.71 0.92 6.22
C LYS A 17 9.28 -0.25 5.33
N ALA A 18 8.50 0.05 4.29
CA ALA A 18 8.08 -0.93 3.28
C ALA A 18 9.30 -1.54 2.57
N GLU A 19 10.28 -0.73 2.17
CA GLU A 19 11.52 -1.17 1.51
C GLU A 19 12.33 -2.11 2.40
N LYS A 20 12.53 -1.77 3.68
CA LYS A 20 13.21 -2.65 4.63
C LYS A 20 12.53 -4.02 4.75
N LEU A 21 11.20 -4.05 4.77
CA LEU A 21 10.45 -5.30 4.86
C LEU A 21 10.54 -6.09 3.55
N ALA A 22 10.34 -5.43 2.41
CA ALA A 22 10.44 -6.03 1.09
C ALA A 22 11.81 -6.68 0.86
N THR A 23 12.90 -5.97 1.19
CA THR A 23 14.26 -6.50 1.09
C THR A 23 14.50 -7.70 2.00
N ARG A 24 13.99 -7.67 3.24
CA ARG A 24 14.14 -8.79 4.18
C ARG A 24 13.39 -10.05 3.75
N LEU A 25 12.32 -9.89 2.98
CA LEU A 25 11.46 -10.97 2.52
C LEU A 25 11.72 -11.36 1.06
N ASP A 26 12.66 -10.68 0.38
CA ASP A 26 12.91 -10.82 -1.06
C ASP A 26 11.64 -10.65 -1.91
N LEU A 27 10.87 -9.60 -1.61
CA LEU A 27 9.58 -9.31 -2.24
C LEU A 27 9.62 -8.01 -3.06
N PRO A 28 8.77 -7.89 -4.10
CA PRO A 28 8.60 -6.64 -4.81
C PRO A 28 7.95 -5.58 -3.91
N ILE A 29 8.19 -4.31 -4.26
CA ILE A 29 7.63 -3.14 -3.59
C ILE A 29 6.77 -2.31 -4.55
N GLY A 30 5.66 -1.79 -4.03
CA GLY A 30 4.86 -0.75 -4.64
C GLY A 30 4.68 0.43 -3.69
N VAL A 31 4.56 1.64 -4.23
CA VAL A 31 4.41 2.87 -3.45
C VAL A 31 3.23 3.67 -3.98
N MET A 32 2.32 4.03 -3.08
CA MET A 32 1.28 5.00 -3.34
C MET A 32 1.83 6.41 -3.07
N TYR A 33 1.64 7.31 -4.03
CA TYR A 33 1.87 8.73 -3.84
C TYR A 33 0.51 9.44 -3.79
N LYS A 34 0.25 10.09 -2.65
CA LYS A 34 -0.93 10.91 -2.41
C LYS A 34 -0.55 12.38 -2.35
N ARG A 35 -1.36 13.23 -2.97
CA ARG A 35 -1.25 14.68 -2.82
C ARG A 35 -2.36 15.15 -1.88
N ARG A 36 -2.00 15.97 -0.88
CA ARG A 36 -2.98 16.63 -0.02
C ARG A 36 -3.36 17.96 -0.67
N THR A 37 -4.62 18.12 -1.03
CA THR A 37 -5.16 19.36 -1.60
C THR A 37 -5.72 20.28 -0.52
N ALA A 38 -6.12 19.73 0.64
CA ALA A 38 -6.54 20.47 1.83
C ALA A 38 -6.32 19.65 3.12
N HIS A 39 -6.59 20.24 4.28
CA HIS A 39 -6.69 19.49 5.53
C HIS A 39 -7.74 18.39 5.38
N ASN A 40 -7.34 17.13 5.61
CA ASN A 40 -8.16 15.91 5.49
C ASN A 40 -8.65 15.53 4.09
N VAL A 41 -8.19 16.21 3.03
CA VAL A 41 -8.48 15.81 1.64
C VAL A 41 -7.18 15.35 0.99
N ALA A 42 -7.02 14.02 0.93
CA ALA A 42 -5.92 13.38 0.23
C ALA A 42 -6.48 12.65 -0.99
N GLU A 43 -5.93 12.95 -2.17
CA GLU A 43 -6.24 12.24 -3.41
C GLU A 43 -5.07 11.35 -3.80
N MET A 44 -5.36 10.10 -4.17
CA MET A 44 -4.35 9.18 -4.69
C MET A 44 -3.99 9.58 -6.11
N THR A 45 -2.77 10.05 -6.28
CA THR A 45 -2.31 10.63 -7.54
C THR A 45 -1.57 9.63 -8.41
N THR A 46 -0.68 8.82 -7.81
CA THR A 46 0.20 7.95 -8.60
C THR A 46 0.54 6.68 -7.83
N PHE A 47 0.61 5.55 -8.54
CA PHE A 47 1.16 4.30 -8.03
C PHE A 47 2.47 4.00 -8.77
N ILE A 48 3.51 3.63 -8.02
CA ILE A 48 4.81 3.22 -8.55
C ILE A 48 5.01 1.75 -8.21
N GLY A 49 5.31 0.91 -9.20
CA GLY A 49 5.46 -0.53 -9.07
C GLY A 49 4.43 -1.31 -9.89
N ASP A 50 4.45 -2.63 -9.76
CA ASP A 50 3.47 -3.53 -10.39
C ASP A 50 2.74 -4.34 -9.31
N VAL A 51 1.42 -4.37 -9.42
CA VAL A 51 0.50 -5.06 -8.49
C VAL A 51 -0.42 -6.04 -9.21
N LYS A 52 -0.36 -6.12 -10.54
CA LYS A 52 -1.26 -6.98 -11.30
C LYS A 52 -1.05 -8.45 -10.90
N ASP A 53 -2.16 -9.14 -10.60
CA ASP A 53 -2.20 -10.54 -10.17
C ASP A 53 -1.39 -10.85 -8.89
N LYS A 54 -1.02 -9.81 -8.11
CA LYS A 54 -0.29 -9.92 -6.85
C LYS A 54 -1.20 -9.72 -5.64
N THR A 55 -0.86 -10.36 -4.52
CA THR A 55 -1.55 -10.17 -3.23
C THR A 55 -0.89 -9.03 -2.45
N PRO A 56 -1.55 -7.88 -2.26
CA PRO A 56 -0.95 -6.74 -1.60
C PRO A 56 -0.80 -6.94 -0.10
N ILE A 57 0.33 -6.47 0.43
CA ILE A 57 0.62 -6.37 1.86
C ILE A 57 0.89 -4.90 2.16
N ILE A 58 -0.12 -4.19 2.65
CA ILE A 58 -0.05 -2.74 2.91
C ILE A 58 0.62 -2.49 4.26
N ILE A 59 1.65 -1.65 4.26
CA ILE A 59 2.35 -1.21 5.46
C ILE A 59 1.91 0.20 5.80
N GLU A 60 1.40 0.36 7.01
CA GLU A 60 1.00 1.63 7.62
C GLU A 60 1.55 1.72 9.06
N ASP A 61 1.58 2.93 9.59
CA ASP A 61 2.02 3.15 10.98
C ASP A 61 0.82 3.14 11.92
N ILE A 62 -0.25 3.83 11.51
CA ILE A 62 -1.50 3.99 12.25
C ILE A 62 -2.71 3.85 11.33
N ILE A 63 -3.73 3.13 11.77
CA ILE A 63 -5.05 3.10 11.13
C ILE A 63 -6.05 3.79 12.06
N ASP A 64 -6.37 5.04 11.74
CA ASP A 64 -7.35 5.83 12.51
C ASP A 64 -8.80 5.54 12.07
N THR A 65 -9.25 6.13 10.96
CA THR A 65 -10.62 5.96 10.45
C THR A 65 -10.76 4.90 9.36
N GLY A 66 -9.65 4.32 8.90
CA GLY A 66 -9.63 3.38 7.77
C GLY A 66 -9.85 4.02 6.39
N GLY A 67 -10.18 5.31 6.29
CA GLY A 67 -10.47 5.98 5.01
C GLY A 67 -9.30 5.93 4.01
N SER A 68 -8.08 6.18 4.48
CA SER A 68 -6.85 6.06 3.66
C SER A 68 -6.66 4.63 3.16
N LEU A 69 -6.82 3.65 4.05
CA LEU A 69 -6.65 2.24 3.73
C LEU A 69 -7.66 1.77 2.68
N MET A 70 -8.93 2.16 2.81
CA MET A 70 -9.97 1.83 1.84
C MET A 70 -9.67 2.40 0.45
N GLN A 71 -9.16 3.64 0.38
CA GLN A 71 -8.72 4.23 -0.88
C GLN A 71 -7.53 3.46 -1.49
N VAL A 72 -6.54 3.06 -0.67
CA VAL A 72 -5.36 2.32 -1.15
C VAL A 72 -5.81 0.98 -1.71
N SER A 73 -6.60 0.24 -0.94
CA SER A 73 -7.14 -1.05 -1.33
C SER A 73 -7.91 -0.96 -2.64
N ARG A 74 -8.81 0.03 -2.77
CA ARG A 74 -9.56 0.24 -4.02
C ARG A 74 -8.62 0.52 -5.20
N ALA A 75 -7.66 1.42 -5.01
CA ALA A 75 -6.69 1.78 -6.04
C ALA A 75 -5.84 0.58 -6.50
N LEU A 76 -5.49 -0.34 -5.59
CA LEU A 76 -4.76 -1.57 -5.92
C LEU A 76 -5.65 -2.55 -6.71
N LEU A 77 -6.91 -2.74 -6.29
CA LEU A 77 -7.86 -3.60 -6.98
C LEU A 77 -8.17 -3.11 -8.39
N ASP A 78 -8.36 -1.79 -8.56
CA ASP A 78 -8.57 -1.18 -9.88
C ASP A 78 -7.36 -1.35 -10.82
N ARG A 79 -6.18 -1.65 -10.26
CA ARG A 79 -4.94 -1.97 -11.01
C ARG A 79 -4.72 -3.47 -11.22
N GLY A 80 -5.69 -4.31 -10.85
CA GLY A 80 -5.64 -5.75 -11.06
C GLY A 80 -4.93 -6.52 -9.95
N ALA A 81 -4.79 -5.94 -8.76
CA ALA A 81 -4.39 -6.70 -7.58
C ALA A 81 -5.39 -7.82 -7.28
N ARG A 82 -4.91 -8.87 -6.61
CA ARG A 82 -5.80 -9.93 -6.11
C ARG A 82 -6.74 -9.35 -5.04
N PRO A 83 -7.98 -9.88 -4.91
CA PRO A 83 -8.95 -9.42 -3.91
C PRO A 83 -8.48 -9.61 -2.45
N GLU A 84 -7.59 -10.57 -2.22
CA GLU A 84 -6.95 -10.79 -0.93
C GLU A 84 -5.98 -9.64 -0.65
N ILE A 85 -6.21 -8.88 0.43
CA ILE A 85 -5.35 -7.76 0.86
C ILE A 85 -5.01 -7.96 2.33
N HIS A 86 -3.72 -7.88 2.64
CA HIS A 86 -3.21 -7.92 4.01
C HIS A 86 -2.75 -6.53 4.43
N VAL A 87 -2.89 -6.22 5.72
CA VAL A 87 -2.52 -4.91 6.27
C VAL A 87 -1.72 -5.12 7.54
N LEU A 88 -0.60 -4.39 7.66
CA LEU A 88 0.22 -4.36 8.86
C LEU A 88 0.29 -2.90 9.33
N ALA A 89 -0.21 -2.67 10.54
CA ALA A 89 -0.12 -1.40 11.23
C ALA A 89 0.41 -1.62 12.64
N THR A 90 1.04 -0.59 13.21
CA THR A 90 1.50 -0.65 14.61
C THR A 90 0.38 -0.24 15.56
N HIS A 91 -0.45 0.72 15.15
CA HIS A 91 -1.55 1.28 15.96
C HIS A 91 -2.85 1.31 15.17
#